data_AF-A0A1E7RQK8-F1
#
_entry.id   AF-A0A1E7RQK8-F1
#
_cell.length_a   1.000
_cell.length_b   1.000
_cell.length_c   1.000
_cell.angle_alpha   90.00
_cell.angle_beta   90.00
_cell.angle_gamma   90.00
#
_symmetry.space_group_name_H-M   'P 1'
#
loop_
_entity.id
_entity.type
_entity.pdbx_description
1 polymer ?
#
loop_
_entity_poly.entity_id
_entity_poly.type
_entity_poly.pdbx_seq_one_letter_code
_entity_poly.pdbx_strand_id
1 'polypeptide(L)' 'MTTPERRKPIDPAVLREGLSAEQRQTVDTLEQFGWQLRFVRRPIFRDAVPVLYDRAGQRYVVVQADGTLDESQTLTIRP' A
#
# COMPACT_ATOMS: atom_id res chain seq x y z
N MET A 1 9.10 30.48 -13.00
CA MET A 1 9.05 29.21 -13.76
C MET A 1 9.10 28.07 -12.75
N THR A 2 7.95 27.54 -12.33
CA THR A 2 7.88 26.42 -11.37
C THR A 2 7.75 25.13 -12.17
N THR A 3 8.86 24.43 -12.33
CA THR A 3 8.93 23.12 -12.99
C THR A 3 7.98 22.14 -12.30
N PRO A 4 7.16 21.37 -13.02
CA PRO A 4 6.37 20.31 -12.41
C PRO A 4 7.35 19.21 -11.95
N GLU A 5 7.58 19.11 -10.65
CA GLU A 5 8.29 17.98 -10.04
C GLU A 5 7.55 16.69 -10.42
N ARG A 6 8.09 16.01 -11.42
CA ARG A 6 7.67 14.68 -11.85
C ARG A 6 7.95 13.75 -10.67
N ARG A 7 6.91 13.36 -9.93
CA ARG A 7 6.98 12.40 -8.81
C ARG A 7 7.78 11.19 -9.28
N LYS A 8 9.00 11.06 -8.77
CA LYS A 8 9.88 9.93 -9.04
C LYS A 8 9.15 8.66 -8.57
N PRO A 9 9.16 7.55 -9.33
CA PRO A 9 8.65 6.30 -8.81
C PRO A 9 9.38 6.00 -7.50
N ILE A 10 8.64 5.95 -6.40
CA ILE A 10 9.22 5.68 -5.09
C ILE A 10 9.66 4.23 -5.11
N ASP A 11 10.94 3.98 -4.84
CA ASP A 11 11.46 2.62 -4.75
C ASP A 11 10.66 1.83 -3.70
N PRO A 12 10.18 0.62 -4.02
CA PRO A 12 9.39 -0.19 -3.10
C PRO A 12 10.16 -0.54 -1.83
N ALA A 13 11.50 -0.56 -1.89
CA ALA A 13 12.36 -0.71 -0.72
C ALA A 13 12.19 0.45 0.28
N VAL A 14 12.09 1.69 -0.20
CA VAL A 14 11.90 2.90 0.64
C VAL A 14 10.50 2.95 1.24
N LEU A 15 9.51 2.40 0.53
CA LEU A 15 8.15 2.23 1.06
C LEU A 15 8.13 1.24 2.24
N ARG A 16 8.95 0.18 2.16
CA ARG A 16 9.06 -0.83 3.23
C ARG A 16 9.82 -0.34 4.47
N GLU A 17 10.59 0.74 4.37
CA GLU A 17 11.23 1.38 5.53
C GLU A 17 10.17 1.95 6.48
N GLY A 18 10.20 1.53 7.74
CA GLY A 18 9.23 1.95 8.77
C GLY A 18 7.96 1.09 8.86
N LEU A 19 7.88 -0.03 8.13
CA LEU A 19 6.83 -1.03 8.33
C LEU A 19 7.15 -1.94 9.51
N SER A 20 6.13 -2.27 10.30
CA SER A 20 6.19 -3.31 11.33
C SER A 20 6.47 -4.69 10.73
N ALA A 21 6.96 -5.62 11.55
CA ALA A 21 7.27 -6.99 11.09
C ALA A 21 6.02 -7.70 10.52
N GLU A 22 4.88 -7.56 11.21
CA GLU A 22 3.59 -8.11 10.78
C GLU A 22 3.14 -7.53 9.45
N GLN A 23 3.26 -6.20 9.28
CA GLN A 23 2.98 -5.53 8.03
C GLN A 23 3.84 -6.03 6.87
N ARG A 24 5.15 -6.21 7.10
CA ARG A 24 6.04 -6.72 6.06
C ARG A 24 5.66 -8.14 5.64
N GLN A 25 5.32 -8.99 6.61
CA GLN A 25 4.89 -10.36 6.31
C GLN A 25 3.59 -10.37 5.49
N THR A 26 2.62 -9.52 5.86
CA THR A 26 1.37 -9.39 5.10
C THR A 26 1.61 -8.82 3.70
N VAL A 27 2.45 -7.78 3.56
CA VAL A 27 2.84 -7.22 2.26
C VAL A 27 3.50 -8.28 1.38
N ASP A 28 4.47 -9.02 1.92
CA ASP A 28 5.17 -10.08 1.19
C ASP A 28 4.21 -11.18 0.72
N THR A 29 3.32 -11.62 1.62
CA THR A 29 2.26 -12.58 1.31
C THR A 29 1.39 -12.09 0.16
N LEU A 30 0.89 -10.85 0.22
CA LEU A 30 0.06 -10.26 -0.82
C LEU A 30 0.81 -10.11 -2.15
N GLU A 31 2.10 -9.76 -2.12
CA GLU A 31 2.91 -9.67 -3.34
C GLU A 31 3.08 -11.04 -4.01
N GLN A 32 3.15 -12.14 -3.25
CA GLN A 32 3.11 -13.50 -3.81
C GLN A 32 1.77 -13.83 -4.48
N PHE A 33 0.66 -13.28 -3.98
CA PHE A 33 -0.66 -13.38 -4.63
C PHE A 33 -0.81 -12.47 -5.86
N GLY A 34 0.22 -11.69 -6.21
CA GLY A 34 0.21 -10.79 -7.36
C GLY A 34 -0.32 -9.39 -7.09
N TRP A 35 -0.48 -9.03 -5.81
CA TRP A 35 -0.73 -7.64 -5.42
C TRP A 35 0.56 -6.83 -5.54
N GLN A 36 0.42 -5.52 -5.71
CA GLN A 36 1.57 -4.62 -5.82
C GLN A 36 1.46 -3.50 -4.81
N LEU A 37 2.51 -3.33 -3.99
CA LEU A 37 2.62 -2.20 -3.09
C LEU A 37 2.76 -0.91 -3.91
N ARG A 38 1.76 -0.03 -3.83
CA ARG A 38 1.72 1.18 -4.65
C ARG A 38 2.19 2.42 -3.92
N PHE A 39 1.83 2.54 -2.65
CA PHE A 39 2.29 3.61 -1.77
C PHE A 39 2.05 3.24 -0.31
N VAL A 40 2.73 3.95 0.57
CA VAL A 40 2.59 3.81 2.02
C VAL A 40 2.19 5.17 2.57
N ARG A 41 1.06 5.23 3.28
CA ARG A 41 0.62 6.46 3.94
C ARG A 41 1.37 6.58 5.26
N ARG A 42 2.00 7.72 5.51
CA ARG A 42 2.69 8.00 6.79
C ARG A 42 2.04 9.20 7.47
N PRO A 43 1.02 8.99 8.32
CA PRO A 43 0.45 10.06 9.12
C PRO A 43 1.47 10.52 10.18
N ILE A 44 1.46 11.81 10.54
CA ILE A 44 2.45 12.40 11.48
C ILE A 44 2.44 11.71 12.87
N PHE A 45 1.32 11.09 13.25
CA PHE A 45 1.10 10.48 14.58
C PHE A 45 0.65 9.01 14.52
N ARG A 46 0.77 8.32 13.38
CA ARG A 46 0.42 6.90 13.25
C ARG A 46 1.49 6.15 12.48
N ASP A 47 1.50 4.84 12.65
CA ASP A 47 2.37 3.93 11.91
C ASP A 47 2.17 4.05 10.39
N ALA A 48 3.20 3.67 9.67
CA ALA A 48 3.18 3.60 8.22
C ALA A 48 2.11 2.59 7.77
N VAL A 49 1.23 2.98 6.85
CA VAL A 49 0.11 2.17 6.39
C VAL A 49 0.33 1.79 4.91
N PRO A 50 0.80 0.57 4.61
CA PRO A 50 0.93 0.10 3.24
C PRO A 50 -0.43 0.01 2.54
N VAL A 51 -0.46 0.42 1.29
CA VAL A 51 -1.61 0.25 0.40
C VAL A 51 -1.16 -0.54 -0.83
N LEU A 52 -1.75 -1.72 -0.99
CA LEU A 52 -1.49 -2.60 -2.11
C LEU A 52 -2.69 -2.62 -3.04
N TYR A 53 -2.42 -2.78 -4.33
CA TYR A 53 -3.44 -2.91 -5.36
C TYR A 53 -3.39 -4.31 -5.97
N ASP A 54 -4.56 -4.84 -6.33
CA ASP A 54 -4.65 -6.06 -7.11
C ASP A 54 -3.98 -5.86 -8.48
N ARG A 55 -3.62 -6.97 -9.14
CA ARG A 55 -3.02 -6.96 -10.48
C ARG A 55 -3.86 -6.18 -11.50
N ALA A 56 -5.19 -6.20 -11.37
CA ALA A 56 -6.10 -5.46 -12.24
C ALA A 56 -6.30 -4.00 -11.81
N GLY A 57 -5.79 -3.58 -10.65
CA GLY A 57 -5.97 -2.24 -10.07
C GLY A 57 -7.40 -1.93 -9.63
N GLN A 58 -8.30 -2.91 -9.68
CA GLN A 58 -9.73 -2.75 -9.34
C GLN A 58 -10.00 -2.80 -7.85
N ARG A 59 -9.11 -3.44 -7.10
CA ARG A 59 -9.19 -3.60 -5.65
C ARG A 59 -7.92 -3.07 -5.03
N TYR A 60 -8.06 -2.51 -3.85
CA TYR A 60 -6.93 -2.14 -3.01
C TYR A 60 -7.19 -2.57 -1.58
N VAL A 61 -6.11 -2.90 -0.90
CA VAL A 61 -6.12 -3.33 0.49
C VAL A 61 -5.13 -2.49 1.27
N VAL A 62 -5.50 -2.21 2.51
CA VAL A 62 -4.74 -1.37 3.41
C VAL A 62 -4.25 -2.26 4.55
N VAL A 63 -2.94 -2.34 4.76
CA VAL A 63 -2.38 -3.14 5.85
C VAL A 63 -2.21 -2.25 7.07
N GLN A 64 -2.88 -2.59 8.17
CA GLN A 64 -2.76 -1.88 9.44
C GLN A 64 -1.48 -2.28 10.18
N ALA A 65 -1.10 -1.56 11.24
CA ALA A 65 0.14 -1.80 12.00
C ALA A 65 0.26 -3.23 12.55
N ASP A 66 -0.88 -3.79 12.95
CA ASP A 66 -1.10 -5.16 13.47
C ASP A 66 -1.07 -6.23 12.36
N GLY A 67 -0.84 -5.86 11.09
CA GLY A 67 -0.86 -6.79 9.96
C GLY A 67 -2.26 -7.14 9.46
N THR A 68 -3.31 -6.70 10.17
CA THR A 68 -4.70 -6.80 9.72
C THR A 68 -4.93 -6.05 8.40
N LEU A 69 -5.69 -6.68 7.50
CA LEU A 69 -6.09 -6.11 6.21
C LEU A 69 -7.41 -5.37 6.34
N ASP A 70 -7.43 -4.10 5.97
CA ASP A 70 -8.66 -3.35 5.72
C ASP A 70 -8.94 -3.35 4.21
N GLU A 71 -9.98 -4.11 3.84
CA GLU A 71 -10.49 -4.22 2.47
C GLU A 71 -11.76 -3.37 2.28
N SER A 72 -11.99 -2.33 3.08
CA SER A 72 -13.29 -1.62 3.19
C SER A 72 -13.76 -0.91 1.92
N GLN A 73 -13.04 -1.08 0.80
CA GLN A 73 -13.21 -0.35 -0.45
C GLN A 73 -13.34 -1.32 -1.63
N THR A 74 -14.06 -2.42 -1.42
CA THR A 74 -14.64 -3.20 -2.52
C THR A 74 -15.59 -2.29 -3.28
N LEU A 75 -15.11 -1.72 -4.39
CA LEU A 75 -15.91 -0.94 -5.33
C LEU A 75 -17.04 -1.86 -5.81
N THR A 76 -18.21 -1.77 -5.17
CA THR A 76 -19.41 -2.46 -5.63
C THR A 76 -19.93 -1.70 -6.85
N ILE A 77 -19.38 -2.00 -8.02
CA ILE A 77 -20.02 -1.63 -9.28
C ILE A 77 -21.26 -2.53 -9.38
N ARG A 78 -22.44 -1.97 -9.10
CA ARG A 78 -23.72 -2.64 -9.32
C ARG A 78 -24.09 -2.46 -10.80
N PRO A 79 -24.60 -3.50 -11.49
CA PRO A 79 -25.05 -3.41 -12.88
C PRO A 79 -26.25 -2.48 -13.06
#